data_AF-A0A7S1RZ43-F1
#
_entry.id   AF-A0A7S1RZ43-F1
#
_cell.length_a   1.000
_cell.length_b   1.000
_cell.length_c   1.000
_cell.angle_alpha   90.00
_cell.angle_beta   90.00
_cell.angle_gamma   90.00
#
_symmetry.space_group_name_H-M   'P 1'
#
loop_
_entity.id
_entity.type
_entity.pdbx_description
1 polymer ?
#
loop_
_entity_poly.entity_id
_entity_poly.type
_entity_poly.pdbx_seq_one_letter_code
_entity_poly.pdbx_strand_id
1 'polypeptide(L)'
;VDRLKADMMQGTAALALRNLAAGRRENQAAIAQAGAIVPLVKLLEDGMPGVREEAARALWNLAADNLDNQVAIVQAGAAIPLVALLKGEAQDQATIQLLNLAS
;
A
#
# COMPACT_ATOMS: atom_id res chain seq x y z
N VAL A 1 -17.35 16.10 5.27
CA VAL A 1 -18.12 14.91 4.81
C VAL A 1 -17.46 14.30 3.57
N ASP A 2 -16.97 15.10 2.63
CA ASP A 2 -16.44 14.60 1.36
C ASP A 2 -15.14 13.80 1.48
N ARG A 3 -14.22 14.18 2.38
CA ARG A 3 -12.96 13.44 2.61
C ARG A 3 -13.20 12.02 3.14
N LEU A 4 -14.07 11.86 4.14
CA LEU A 4 -14.42 10.53 4.68
C LEU A 4 -15.01 9.62 3.59
N LYS A 5 -15.87 10.18 2.72
CA LYS A 5 -16.44 9.44 1.60
C LYS A 5 -15.37 9.02 0.59
N ALA A 6 -14.43 9.91 0.26
CA ALA A 6 -13.30 9.59 -0.61
C ALA A 6 -12.41 8.48 -0.01
N ASP A 7 -12.08 8.57 1.29
CA ASP A 7 -11.27 7.56 1.98
C ASP A 7 -11.96 6.18 1.96
N MET A 8 -13.28 6.14 2.21
CA MET A 8 -14.06 4.90 2.09
C MET A 8 -14.05 4.33 0.66
N MET A 9 -14.11 5.19 -0.36
CA MET A 9 -14.02 4.76 -1.76
C MET A 9 -12.64 4.19 -2.09
N GLN A 10 -11.57 4.82 -1.58
CA GLN A 10 -10.20 4.32 -1.73
C GLN A 10 -10.01 2.96 -1.05
N GLY A 11 -10.51 2.80 0.18
CA GLY A 11 -10.49 1.50 0.88
C GLY A 11 -11.25 0.43 0.11
N THR A 12 -12.42 0.76 -0.44
CA THR A 12 -13.21 -0.16 -1.28
C THR A 12 -12.46 -0.55 -2.56
N ALA A 13 -11.75 0.40 -3.20
CA ALA A 13 -10.95 0.13 -4.37
C ALA A 13 -9.74 -0.78 -4.06
N ALA A 14 -9.02 -0.50 -2.96
CA ALA A 14 -7.90 -1.32 -2.50
C ALA A 14 -8.36 -2.76 -2.19
N LEU A 15 -9.51 -2.91 -1.53
CA LEU A 15 -10.18 -4.18 -1.27
C LEU A 15 -10.48 -4.95 -2.57
N ALA A 16 -11.00 -4.27 -3.59
CA ALA A 16 -11.27 -4.90 -4.88
C ALA A 16 -9.97 -5.38 -5.56
N LEU A 17 -8.93 -4.55 -5.57
CA LEU A 17 -7.61 -4.91 -6.13
C LEU A 17 -6.99 -6.09 -5.39
N ARG A 18 -7.07 -6.12 -4.05
CA ARG A 18 -6.64 -7.24 -3.21
C ARG A 18 -7.29 -8.54 -3.67
N ASN A 19 -8.61 -8.55 -3.84
CA ASN A 19 -9.34 -9.75 -4.23
C ASN A 19 -8.97 -10.22 -5.65
N LEU A 20 -8.79 -9.29 -6.59
CA LEU A 20 -8.39 -9.61 -7.96
C LEU A 20 -6.96 -10.16 -8.06
N ALA A 21 -6.05 -9.67 -7.21
CA ALA A 21 -4.65 -10.10 -7.17
C ALA A 21 -4.44 -11.47 -6.49
N ALA A 22 -5.44 -12.00 -5.78
CA ALA A 22 -5.28 -13.20 -4.96
C ALA A 22 -4.99 -14.46 -5.81
N GLY A 23 -3.75 -14.96 -5.75
CA GLY A 23 -3.35 -16.25 -6.29
C GLY A 23 -3.33 -16.36 -7.82
N ARG A 24 -3.36 -15.23 -8.55
CA ARG A 24 -3.34 -15.21 -10.03
C ARG A 24 -2.26 -14.28 -10.54
N ARG A 25 -1.16 -14.85 -11.05
CA ARG A 25 0.02 -14.09 -11.49
C ARG A 25 -0.28 -13.11 -12.63
N GLU A 26 -1.17 -13.49 -13.54
CA GLU A 26 -1.60 -12.63 -14.65
C GLU A 26 -2.32 -11.38 -14.14
N ASN A 27 -3.22 -11.54 -13.16
CA ASN A 27 -3.92 -10.42 -12.56
C ASN A 27 -2.97 -9.52 -11.78
N GLN A 28 -2.05 -10.10 -11.01
CA GLN A 28 -1.05 -9.33 -10.28
C GLN A 28 -0.20 -8.45 -11.22
N ALA A 29 0.24 -9.02 -12.35
CA ALA A 29 1.02 -8.30 -13.35
C ALA A 29 0.18 -7.20 -14.02
N ALA A 30 -1.06 -7.51 -14.43
CA ALA A 30 -1.95 -6.54 -15.06
C ALA A 30 -2.28 -5.36 -14.14
N ILE A 31 -2.53 -5.62 -12.85
CA ILE A 31 -2.81 -4.58 -11.86
C ILE A 31 -1.57 -3.69 -11.64
N ALA A 32 -0.38 -4.28 -11.56
CA ALA A 32 0.87 -3.53 -11.44
C ALA A 32 1.13 -2.65 -12.68
N GLN A 33 0.93 -3.20 -13.88
CA GLN A 33 1.05 -2.47 -15.16
C GLN A 33 0.03 -1.34 -15.30
N ALA A 34 -1.16 -1.48 -14.69
CA ALA A 34 -2.15 -0.42 -14.61
C ALA A 34 -1.75 0.71 -13.63
N GLY A 35 -0.58 0.63 -12.99
CA GLY A 35 -0.03 1.68 -12.14
C GLY A 35 -0.55 1.67 -10.71
N ALA A 36 -1.11 0.55 -10.22
CA ALA A 36 -1.73 0.49 -8.90
C ALA A 36 -0.75 0.59 -7.72
N ILE A 37 0.53 0.24 -7.91
CA ILE A 37 1.50 0.12 -6.81
C ILE A 37 1.72 1.46 -6.09
N VAL A 38 2.04 2.54 -6.83
CA VAL A 38 2.33 3.85 -6.21
C VAL A 38 1.13 4.42 -5.43
N PRO A 39 -0.11 4.42 -5.97
CA PRO A 39 -1.29 4.80 -5.20
C PRO A 39 -1.50 3.96 -3.94
N LEU A 40 -1.29 2.65 -3.99
CA LEU A 40 -1.41 1.78 -2.82
C LEU A 40 -0.36 2.11 -1.75
N VAL A 41 0.88 2.41 -2.15
CA VAL A 41 1.91 2.87 -1.21
C VAL A 41 1.52 4.21 -0.57
N LYS A 42 1.01 5.16 -1.36
CA LYS A 42 0.51 6.43 -0.82
C LYS A 42 -0.65 6.23 0.17
N LEU A 43 -1.53 5.26 -0.08
CA LEU A 43 -2.60 4.93 0.86
C LEU A 43 -2.07 4.37 2.18
N LEU A 44 -0.90 3.70 2.21
CA LEU A 44 -0.26 3.30 3.46
C LEU A 44 0.18 4.50 4.31
N GLU A 45 0.58 5.59 3.67
CA GLU A 45 1.06 6.81 4.33
C GLU A 45 -0.12 7.66 4.82
N ASP A 46 -1.00 8.03 3.88
CA ASP A 46 -2.00 9.08 4.10
C ASP A 46 -3.40 8.53 4.43
N GLY A 47 -3.61 7.22 4.28
CA GLY A 47 -4.92 6.60 4.46
C GLY A 47 -5.39 6.56 5.91
N MET A 48 -6.71 6.51 6.11
CA MET A 48 -7.30 6.17 7.41
C MET A 48 -6.91 4.73 7.81
N PRO A 49 -6.95 4.36 9.10
CA PRO A 49 -6.50 3.04 9.57
C PRO A 49 -7.02 1.84 8.75
N GLY A 50 -8.32 1.79 8.46
CA GLY A 50 -8.90 0.70 7.65
C GLY A 50 -8.50 0.74 6.17
N VAL A 51 -8.23 1.93 5.62
CA VAL A 51 -7.75 2.09 4.24
C VAL A 51 -6.29 1.64 4.12
N ARG A 52 -5.46 1.96 5.14
CA ARG A 52 -4.07 1.47 5.22
C ARG A 52 -4.00 -0.04 5.30
N GLU A 53 -4.88 -0.66 6.10
CA GLU A 53 -4.96 -2.12 6.18
C GLU A 53 -5.26 -2.73 4.80
N GLU A 54 -6.28 -2.23 4.11
CA GLU A 54 -6.64 -2.76 2.78
C GLU A 54 -5.55 -2.53 1.73
N ALA A 55 -4.86 -1.38 1.79
CA ALA A 55 -3.70 -1.11 0.94
C ALA A 55 -2.55 -2.10 1.21
N ALA A 56 -2.23 -2.39 2.48
CA ALA A 56 -1.21 -3.36 2.85
C ALA A 56 -1.57 -4.77 2.35
N ARG A 57 -2.83 -5.17 2.49
CA ARG A 57 -3.31 -6.48 2.02
C ARG A 57 -3.28 -6.59 0.49
N ALA A 58 -3.60 -5.51 -0.22
CA ALA A 58 -3.48 -5.45 -1.67
C ALA A 58 -2.02 -5.61 -2.13
N LEU A 59 -1.09 -4.87 -1.50
CA LEU A 59 0.34 -4.97 -1.79
C LEU A 59 0.90 -6.37 -1.48
N TRP A 60 0.46 -7.00 -0.39
CA TRP A 60 0.80 -8.39 -0.09
C TRP A 60 0.40 -9.36 -1.21
N ASN A 61 -0.86 -9.29 -1.66
CA ASN A 61 -1.34 -10.14 -2.75
C ASN A 61 -0.64 -9.87 -4.09
N LEU A 62 -0.25 -8.62 -4.36
CA LEU A 62 0.52 -8.26 -5.55
C LEU A 62 1.94 -8.82 -5.51
N ALA A 63 2.55 -8.91 -4.33
CA ALA A 63 3.90 -9.42 -4.13
C ALA A 63 3.99 -10.95 -4.06
N ALA A 64 2.90 -11.62 -3.69
CA ALA A 64 2.85 -13.07 -3.49
C ALA A 64 3.28 -13.82 -4.76
N ASP A 65 4.39 -14.56 -4.65
CA ASP A 65 5.01 -15.35 -5.73
C ASP A 65 5.28 -14.57 -7.03
N ASN A 66 5.50 -13.25 -6.93
CA ASN A 66 5.73 -12.37 -8.06
C ASN A 66 6.92 -11.43 -7.81
N LEU A 67 8.10 -11.86 -8.25
CA LEU A 67 9.36 -11.15 -8.03
C LEU A 67 9.37 -9.74 -8.65
N ASP A 68 8.81 -9.58 -9.85
CA ASP A 68 8.76 -8.29 -10.53
C ASP A 68 7.96 -7.27 -9.71
N ASN A 69 6.82 -7.71 -9.18
CA ASN A 69 6.01 -6.88 -8.30
C ASN A 69 6.69 -6.62 -6.94
N GLN A 70 7.41 -7.60 -6.36
CA GLN A 70 8.17 -7.38 -5.13
C GLN A 70 9.21 -6.26 -5.31
N VAL A 71 9.97 -6.30 -6.40
CA VAL A 71 10.96 -5.25 -6.73
C VAL A 71 10.26 -3.91 -6.92
N ALA A 72 9.18 -3.86 -7.71
CA ALA A 72 8.44 -2.62 -7.96
C ALA A 72 7.84 -2.00 -6.69
N ILE A 73 7.33 -2.83 -5.76
CA ILE A 73 6.79 -2.37 -4.48
C ILE A 73 7.88 -1.76 -3.59
N VAL A 74 9.05 -2.39 -3.52
CA VAL A 74 10.20 -1.84 -2.77
C VAL A 74 10.69 -0.53 -3.40
N GLN A 75 10.82 -0.48 -4.72
CA GLN A 75 11.22 0.72 -5.45
C GLN A 75 10.22 1.88 -5.32
N ALA A 76 8.92 1.57 -5.16
CA ALA A 76 7.89 2.54 -4.88
C ALA A 76 7.93 3.09 -3.43
N GLY A 77 8.84 2.61 -2.58
CA GLY A 77 9.04 3.12 -1.23
C GLY A 77 8.17 2.45 -0.15
N ALA A 78 7.55 1.31 -0.43
CA ALA A 78 6.60 0.68 0.49
C ALA A 78 7.20 0.23 1.84
N ALA A 79 8.52 0.03 1.92
CA ALA A 79 9.17 -0.52 3.10
C ALA A 79 8.96 0.34 4.37
N ILE A 80 9.14 1.66 4.27
CA ILE A 80 9.00 2.56 5.42
C ILE A 80 7.54 2.61 5.91
N PRO A 81 6.53 2.85 5.05
CA PRO A 81 5.13 2.87 5.49
C PRO A 81 4.65 1.53 6.06
N LEU A 82 5.10 0.40 5.51
CA LEU A 82 4.76 -0.92 6.05
C LEU A 82 5.36 -1.16 7.45
N VAL A 83 6.60 -0.73 7.68
CA VAL A 83 7.23 -0.81 9.02
C VAL A 83 6.52 0.13 10.01
N ALA A 84 6.13 1.34 9.59
CA ALA A 84 5.36 2.24 10.44
C ALA A 84 4.01 1.63 10.83
N LEU A 85 3.31 1.01 9.85
CA LEU A 85 2.05 0.32 10.10
C LEU A 85 2.22 -0.84 11.09
N LEU A 86 3.32 -1.60 11.01
CA LEU A 86 3.66 -2.68 11.95
C LEU A 86 3.81 -2.17 13.40
N LYS A 87 4.34 -0.97 13.58
CA LYS A 87 4.53 -0.36 14.91
C LYS A 87 3.24 0.25 15.48
N GLY A 88 2.15 0.28 14.72
CA GLY A 88 0.92 0.98 15.09
C GLY A 88 1.09 2.50 15.17
N GLU A 89 2.18 3.04 14.61
CA GLU A 89 2.44 4.47 14.57
C GLU A 89 1.49 5.10 13.53
N ALA A 90 0.48 5.85 13.98
CA ALA A 90 -0.12 6.86 13.12
C ALA A 90 1.01 7.84 12.79
N GLN A 91 1.42 7.89 11.52
CA GLN A 91 2.60 8.61 11.09
C GLN A 91 2.51 10.09 11.49
N ASP A 92 3.11 10.46 12.62
CA ASP A 92 3.58 11.83 12.80
C ASP A 92 4.74 11.98 11.81
N GLN A 93 4.58 12.83 10.81
CA GLN A 93 5.59 13.11 9.77
C GLN A 93 6.99 13.39 10.36
N ALA A 94 7.05 13.89 11.60
CA ALA A 94 8.27 14.13 12.35
C ALA A 94 9.09 12.85 12.63
N THR A 95 8.44 11.72 12.90
CA THR A 95 9.12 10.46 13.23
C THR A 95 9.79 9.83 12.01
N ILE A 96 9.18 9.99 10.83
CA ILE A 96 9.72 9.50 9.55
C ILE A 96 10.93 10.32 9.12
N GLN A 97 10.88 11.64 9.29
CA GLN A 97 12.04 12.51 9.04
C GLN A 97 13.24 12.13 9.93
N LEU A 98 12.99 11.79 11.19
CA LEU A 98 14.04 11.34 12.11
C LEU A 98 14.65 10.00 11.68
N LEU A 99 13.85 9.06 11.18
CA LEU A 99 14.36 7.77 10.67
C LEU A 99 15.19 7.92 9.40
N ASN A 100 14.81 8.80 8.48
CA ASN A 100 15.54 9.04 7.23
C ASN A 100 16.87 9.81 7.42
N LEU A 101 17.03 10.55 8.51
CA LEU A 101 18.28 11.25 8.84
C LEU A 101 19.25 10.42 9.70
N ALA A 102 18.81 9.26 10.20
CA ALA A 102 19.59 8.39 11.07
C ALA A 102 20.32 7.24 10.32
N SER A 103 20.26 7.22 8.98
CA SER A 103 20.99 6.29 8.10
C SER A 103 21.98 7.03 7.22
#